data_AF-A0A016TA76-F1
#
_entry.id   AF-A0A016TA76-F1
#
_cell.length_a   1.000
_cell.length_b   1.000
_cell.length_c   1.000
_cell.angle_alpha   90.00
_cell.angle_beta   90.00
_cell.angle_gamma   90.00
#
_symmetry.space_group_name_H-M   'P 1'
#
loop_
_entity.id
_entity.type
_entity.pdbx_description
1 polymer ?
#
loop_
_entity_poly.entity_id
_entity_poly.type
_entity_poly.pdbx_seq_one_letter_code
_entity_poly.pdbx_strand_id
1 'polypeptide(L)'
;MTWDCNIEHNAWLRTCDTQYKIPTDYGIIEADFNMGSKCNITKDTSTTLKAWWNEARAVDLSQTVEYQAGIEKFGLMVNAKVTGFACTYNKCASAGRIVCLYDQKLDTANNKQLYVSGTTDADKCGGCTPLQCEHYLCQPDYKLSTKTYPESLCTTQDKDEMTYDMQIATQNMVNYYRRLVASGWAKDKSDYAPAATKMAPVVMRKVSHRRPDYKGPALFSRHMTVTLSERNRKQ
;
A
#
# COMPACT_ATOMS: atom_id res chain seq x y z
N MET A 1 -14.85 -1.21 2.46
CA MET A 1 -13.48 -0.69 2.39
C MET A 1 -12.74 -1.43 1.29
N THR A 2 -11.83 -0.78 0.60
CA THR A 2 -11.07 -1.32 -0.52
C THR A 2 -9.59 -1.42 -0.15
N TRP A 3 -8.95 -2.55 -0.48
CA TRP A 3 -7.51 -2.72 -0.29
C TRP A 3 -6.73 -1.78 -1.22
N ASP A 4 -5.76 -1.04 -0.67
CA ASP A 4 -4.97 -0.08 -1.44
C ASP A 4 -3.46 -0.32 -1.26
N CYS A 5 -2.80 -0.74 -2.34
CA CYS A 5 -1.36 -1.02 -2.36
C CYS A 5 -0.49 0.21 -2.01
N ASN A 6 -0.97 1.44 -2.26
CA ASN A 6 -0.27 2.66 -1.88
C ASN A 6 -0.27 2.87 -0.36
N ILE A 7 -1.41 2.56 0.27
CA ILE A 7 -1.55 2.56 1.71
C ILE A 7 -0.71 1.42 2.32
N GLU A 8 -0.70 0.24 1.67
CA GLU A 8 0.09 -0.92 2.10
C GLU A 8 1.59 -0.61 2.11
N HIS A 9 2.10 0.08 1.08
CA HIS A 9 3.50 0.45 1.01
C HIS A 9 3.91 1.39 2.15
N ASN A 10 3.09 2.39 2.47
CA ASN A 10 3.32 3.24 3.64
C ASN A 10 3.30 2.44 4.95
N ALA A 11 2.38 1.47 5.08
CA ALA A 11 2.34 0.58 6.23
C ALA A 11 3.64 -0.23 6.32
N TRP A 12 4.18 -0.69 5.18
CA TRP A 12 5.38 -1.51 5.12
C TRP A 12 6.62 -0.75 5.58
N LEU A 13 6.78 0.49 5.11
CA LEU A 13 7.85 1.39 5.56
C LEU A 13 7.78 1.65 7.07
N ARG A 14 6.56 1.75 7.60
CA ARG A 14 6.29 1.94 9.03
C ARG A 14 6.52 0.67 9.87
N THR A 15 6.41 -0.53 9.29
CA THR A 15 6.35 -1.77 10.06
C THR A 15 7.56 -2.01 10.94
N CYS A 16 8.79 -1.84 10.47
CA CYS A 16 9.98 -1.97 11.32
C CYS A 16 10.71 -0.64 11.57
N ASP A 17 10.14 0.48 11.10
CA ASP A 17 10.59 1.82 11.42
C ASP A 17 9.46 2.63 12.09
N THR A 18 9.52 2.53 13.41
CA THR A 18 8.94 3.35 14.47
C THR A 18 8.74 4.84 14.22
N GLN A 19 9.51 5.42 13.30
CA GLN A 19 9.57 6.86 13.08
C GLN A 19 9.32 7.22 11.62
N TYR A 20 9.09 6.24 10.75
CA TYR A 20 8.82 6.50 9.35
C TYR A 20 7.54 7.33 9.19
N LYS A 21 7.65 8.40 8.39
CA LYS A 21 6.56 9.34 8.16
C LYS A 21 5.46 8.68 7.32
N ILE A 22 4.23 8.74 7.83
CA ILE A 22 3.01 8.39 7.08
C ILE A 22 2.20 9.66 6.78
N PRO A 23 1.25 9.63 5.84
CA PRO A 23 0.37 10.76 5.58
C PRO A 23 -0.37 11.20 6.85
N THR A 24 -0.40 12.50 7.13
CA THR A 24 -0.91 13.04 8.39
C THR A 24 -2.40 12.90 8.58
N ASP A 25 -3.15 12.61 7.52
CA ASP A 25 -4.59 12.39 7.54
C ASP A 25 -4.97 10.91 7.65
N TYR A 26 -3.99 10.01 7.69
CA TYR A 26 -4.25 8.58 7.82
C TYR A 26 -4.46 8.17 9.27
N GLY A 27 -5.38 7.23 9.46
CA GLY A 27 -5.48 6.45 10.68
C GLY A 27 -4.41 5.35 10.68
N ILE A 28 -3.92 5.00 11.87
CA ILE A 28 -2.96 3.92 12.09
C ILE A 28 -3.38 3.10 13.30
N ILE A 29 -3.35 1.78 13.16
CA ILE A 29 -3.33 0.84 14.29
C ILE A 29 -2.19 -0.15 14.07
N GLU A 30 -1.48 -0.43 15.16
CA GLU A 30 -0.29 -1.27 15.13
C GLU A 30 -0.20 -2.12 16.40
N ALA A 31 0.45 -3.28 16.28
CA ALA A 31 0.76 -4.13 17.41
C ALA A 31 1.97 -5.02 17.11
N ASP A 32 2.69 -5.34 18.18
CA ASP A 32 3.67 -6.41 18.17
C ASP A 32 2.99 -7.73 18.53
N PHE A 33 3.48 -8.81 17.95
CA PHE A 33 3.06 -10.17 18.25
C PHE A 33 4.26 -11.11 18.24
N ASN A 34 4.14 -12.21 18.99
CA ASN A 34 5.18 -13.21 19.04
C ASN A 34 5.12 -14.08 17.77
N MET A 35 6.10 -13.93 16.88
CA MET A 35 6.33 -14.88 15.80
C MET A 35 7.01 -16.12 16.38
N GLY A 36 6.20 -17.07 16.83
CA GLY A 36 6.70 -18.34 17.34
C GLY A 36 7.55 -19.08 16.30
N SER A 37 8.32 -20.08 16.75
CA SER A 37 9.24 -20.87 15.90
C SER A 37 8.60 -21.54 14.67
N LYS A 38 7.27 -21.70 14.68
CA LYS A 38 6.48 -22.28 13.58
C LYS A 38 6.00 -21.24 12.54
N CYS A 39 6.24 -19.95 12.76
CA CYS A 39 5.88 -18.85 11.84
C CYS A 39 4.44 -18.94 11.27
N ASN A 40 3.44 -19.18 12.13
CA ASN A 40 2.03 -19.27 11.71
C ASN A 40 1.38 -17.88 11.68
N ILE A 41 1.76 -17.12 10.66
CA ILE A 41 1.38 -15.72 10.54
C ILE A 41 -0.13 -15.50 10.46
N THR A 42 -0.86 -16.40 9.84
CA THR A 42 -2.32 -16.33 9.75
C THR A 42 -2.96 -16.39 11.13
N LYS A 43 -2.46 -17.29 12.00
CA LYS A 43 -2.94 -17.39 13.38
C LYS A 43 -2.62 -16.12 14.16
N ASP A 44 -1.38 -15.64 14.08
CA ASP A 44 -0.91 -14.54 14.93
C ASP A 44 -1.56 -13.21 14.54
N THR A 45 -1.69 -12.94 13.25
CA THR A 45 -2.43 -11.77 12.73
C THR A 45 -3.92 -11.86 13.04
N SER A 46 -4.55 -13.03 12.90
CA SER A 46 -5.96 -13.24 13.26
C SER A 46 -6.22 -13.01 14.75
N THR A 47 -5.33 -13.48 15.63
CA THR A 47 -5.41 -13.20 17.08
C THR A 47 -5.35 -11.71 17.36
N THR A 48 -4.44 -10.99 16.68
CA THR A 48 -4.26 -9.55 16.85
C THR A 48 -5.49 -8.77 16.39
N LEU A 49 -6.01 -9.05 15.18
CA LEU A 49 -7.22 -8.41 14.65
C LEU A 49 -8.45 -8.66 15.54
N LYS A 50 -8.59 -9.88 16.08
CA LYS A 50 -9.66 -10.20 17.04
C LYS A 50 -9.52 -9.42 18.34
N ALA A 51 -8.30 -9.22 18.83
CA ALA A 51 -8.07 -8.42 20.04
C ALA A 51 -8.51 -6.96 19.82
N TRP A 52 -8.14 -6.35 18.69
CA TRP A 52 -8.58 -5.00 18.33
C TRP A 52 -10.11 -4.91 18.19
N TRP A 53 -10.73 -5.88 17.52
CA TRP A 53 -12.18 -5.94 17.41
C TRP A 53 -12.89 -6.08 18.76
N ASN A 54 -12.30 -6.83 19.70
CA ASN A 54 -12.88 -7.08 21.02
C ASN A 54 -12.79 -5.87 21.96
N GLU A 55 -12.10 -4.79 21.62
CA GLU A 55 -12.15 -3.55 22.41
C GLU A 55 -13.61 -3.06 22.58
N ALA A 56 -14.49 -3.30 21.60
CA ALA A 56 -15.92 -2.99 21.70
C ALA A 56 -16.63 -3.62 22.91
N ARG A 57 -16.07 -4.70 23.50
CA ARG A 57 -16.64 -5.35 24.69
C ARG A 57 -16.36 -4.59 25.98
N ALA A 58 -15.51 -3.56 25.93
CA ALA A 58 -15.14 -2.76 27.10
C ALA A 58 -16.10 -1.61 27.37
N VAL A 59 -17.03 -1.31 26.45
CA VAL A 59 -17.92 -0.15 26.50
C VAL A 59 -19.35 -0.51 26.06
N ASP A 60 -20.33 0.31 26.45
CA ASP A 60 -21.71 0.17 25.98
C ASP A 60 -21.94 1.04 24.73
N LEU A 61 -22.12 0.40 23.57
CA LEU A 61 -22.43 1.04 22.29
C LEU A 61 -23.92 0.89 21.91
N SER A 62 -24.75 0.35 22.79
CA SER A 62 -26.17 0.10 22.50
C SER A 62 -27.02 1.38 22.47
N GLN A 63 -26.58 2.42 23.20
CA GLN A 63 -27.31 3.69 23.29
C GLN A 63 -26.83 4.75 22.29
N THR A 64 -25.51 4.96 22.20
CA THR A 64 -24.90 5.83 21.20
C THR A 64 -23.70 5.13 20.59
N VAL A 65 -23.65 5.06 19.25
CA VAL A 65 -22.52 4.50 18.50
C VAL A 65 -21.44 5.58 18.32
N GLU A 66 -20.91 6.04 19.44
CA GLU A 66 -19.92 7.11 19.51
C GLU A 66 -18.58 6.57 20.00
N TYR A 67 -17.50 7.25 19.62
CA TYR A 67 -16.18 6.96 20.16
C TYR A 67 -16.16 7.14 21.69
N GLN A 68 -15.55 6.18 22.37
CA GLN A 68 -15.24 6.21 23.79
C GLN A 68 -13.76 5.85 23.98
N ALA A 69 -13.13 6.35 25.03
CA ALA A 69 -11.74 5.99 25.33
C ALA A 69 -11.60 4.48 25.57
N GLY A 70 -10.53 3.87 25.05
CA GLY A 70 -10.26 2.42 25.18
C GLY A 70 -10.80 1.56 24.03
N ILE A 71 -11.43 2.17 23.01
CA ILE A 71 -11.84 1.50 21.77
C ILE A 71 -11.20 2.10 20.52
N GLU A 72 -9.99 2.65 20.62
CA GLU A 72 -9.32 3.34 19.52
C GLU A 72 -9.16 2.44 18.29
N LYS A 73 -8.82 1.16 18.48
CA LYS A 73 -8.54 0.26 17.35
C LYS A 73 -9.82 -0.27 16.76
N PHE A 74 -10.76 -0.68 17.60
CA PHE A 74 -12.10 -1.01 17.15
C PHE A 74 -12.73 0.16 16.40
N GLY A 75 -12.66 1.36 16.98
CA GLY A 75 -13.21 2.59 16.42
C GLY A 75 -12.66 2.90 15.03
N LEU A 76 -11.36 2.72 14.79
CA LEU A 76 -10.79 2.89 13.46
C LEU A 76 -11.24 1.78 12.48
N MET A 77 -11.36 0.53 12.94
CA MET A 77 -11.85 -0.59 12.11
C MET A 77 -13.30 -0.41 11.65
N VAL A 78 -14.15 0.26 12.43
CA VAL A 78 -15.58 0.47 12.10
C VAL A 78 -15.91 1.89 11.63
N ASN A 79 -14.93 2.79 11.55
CA ASN A 79 -15.12 4.17 11.15
C ASN A 79 -15.71 4.25 9.73
N ALA A 80 -16.99 4.61 9.62
CA ALA A 80 -17.71 4.64 8.34
C ALA A 80 -17.15 5.66 7.33
N LYS A 81 -16.31 6.60 7.78
CA LYS A 81 -15.61 7.54 6.88
C LYS A 81 -14.47 6.88 6.11
N VAL A 82 -13.92 5.77 6.61
CA VAL A 82 -12.85 5.04 5.95
C VAL A 82 -13.39 4.33 4.72
N THR A 83 -12.77 4.56 3.57
CA THR A 83 -13.11 3.86 2.32
C THR A 83 -11.95 3.01 1.78
N GLY A 84 -10.72 3.39 2.09
CA GLY A 84 -9.48 2.71 1.72
C GLY A 84 -8.67 2.29 2.94
N PHE A 85 -8.10 1.09 2.88
CA PHE A 85 -7.24 0.58 3.92
C PHE A 85 -6.21 -0.40 3.38
N ALA A 86 -5.15 -0.64 4.13
CA ALA A 86 -4.31 -1.80 3.92
C ALA A 86 -3.53 -2.13 5.19
N CYS A 87 -3.13 -3.39 5.30
CA CYS A 87 -2.31 -3.88 6.39
C CYS A 87 -1.06 -4.56 5.85
N THR A 88 -0.01 -4.57 6.64
CA THR A 88 1.15 -5.43 6.36
C THR A 88 1.78 -5.87 7.67
N TYR A 89 2.57 -6.92 7.60
CA TYR A 89 3.30 -7.44 8.74
C TYR A 89 4.73 -7.75 8.34
N ASN A 90 5.63 -7.75 9.32
CA ASN A 90 7.00 -8.17 9.11
C ASN A 90 7.60 -8.71 10.40
N LYS A 91 8.67 -9.50 10.25
CA LYS A 91 9.54 -9.86 11.37
C LYS A 91 10.55 -8.73 11.57
N CYS A 92 10.38 -7.99 12.66
CA CYS A 92 11.38 -7.03 13.13
C CYS A 92 12.36 -7.73 14.11
N ALA A 93 13.36 -7.01 14.61
CA ALA A 93 14.51 -7.59 15.33
C ALA A 93 14.16 -8.70 16.34
N SER A 94 13.16 -8.48 17.20
CA SER A 94 12.77 -9.43 18.26
C SER A 94 11.30 -9.88 18.22
N ALA A 95 10.48 -9.32 17.34
CA ALA A 95 9.03 -9.59 17.31
C ALA A 95 8.48 -9.49 15.88
N GLY A 96 7.34 -10.15 15.67
CA GLY A 96 6.48 -9.82 14.55
C GLY A 96 5.76 -8.52 14.83
N ARG A 97 5.53 -7.72 13.80
CA ARG A 97 4.77 -6.47 13.91
C ARG A 97 3.79 -6.38 12.77
N ILE A 98 2.56 -5.97 13.09
CA ILE A 98 1.50 -5.69 12.12
C ILE A 98 1.14 -4.21 12.20
N VAL A 99 1.01 -3.59 11.03
CA VAL A 99 0.58 -2.20 10.87
C VAL A 99 -0.57 -2.18 9.87
N CYS A 100 -1.67 -1.55 10.25
CA CYS A 100 -2.78 -1.23 9.36
C CYS A 100 -2.94 0.28 9.26
N LEU A 101 -3.03 0.78 8.03
CA LEU A 101 -3.29 2.17 7.72
C LEU A 101 -4.66 2.34 7.06
N TYR A 102 -5.29 3.46 7.34
CA TYR A 102 -6.65 3.81 6.94
C TYR A 102 -6.61 5.18 6.29
N ASP A 103 -7.34 5.37 5.19
CA ASP A 103 -7.39 6.63 4.43
C ASP A 103 -8.00 7.80 5.19
N GLN A 104 -8.59 7.55 6.36
CA GLN A 104 -9.11 8.55 7.28
C GLN A 104 -8.63 8.29 8.71
N LYS A 105 -8.45 9.35 9.47
CA LYS A 105 -8.28 9.29 10.93
C LYS A 105 -9.59 8.98 11.64
N LEU A 106 -9.46 8.35 12.80
CA LEU A 106 -10.51 8.32 13.80
C LEU A 106 -10.60 9.70 14.46
N ASP A 107 -11.80 10.26 14.53
CA ASP A 107 -12.08 11.45 15.33
C ASP A 107 -12.33 11.01 16.78
N THR A 108 -11.35 11.23 17.65
CA THR A 108 -11.38 10.80 19.05
C THR A 108 -11.97 11.86 19.98
N ALA A 109 -12.60 12.92 19.44
CA ALA A 109 -13.35 13.84 20.28
C ALA A 109 -14.59 13.13 20.88
N ASN A 110 -15.02 13.57 22.07
CA ASN A 110 -16.22 13.04 22.71
C ASN A 110 -17.45 13.19 21.78
N ASN A 111 -18.33 12.19 21.82
CA ASN A 111 -19.61 12.15 21.08
C ASN A 111 -19.47 12.13 19.55
N LYS A 112 -18.34 11.63 19.03
CA LYS A 112 -18.16 11.45 17.59
C LYS A 112 -18.63 10.08 17.16
N GLN A 113 -19.64 10.06 16.30
CA GLN A 113 -20.18 8.81 15.77
C GLN A 113 -19.13 8.04 14.96
N LEU A 114 -19.02 6.75 15.24
CA LEU A 114 -18.18 5.82 14.46
C LEU A 114 -18.88 5.45 13.16
N TYR A 115 -20.18 5.20 13.23
CA TYR A 115 -21.09 4.95 12.12
C TYR A 115 -22.52 5.31 12.52
N VAL A 116 -23.42 5.44 11.54
CA VAL A 116 -24.84 5.70 11.78
C VAL A 116 -25.54 4.39 12.17
N SER A 117 -26.19 4.35 13.33
CA SER A 117 -26.93 3.19 13.80
C SER A 117 -28.27 3.02 13.07
N GLY A 118 -28.61 1.78 12.72
CA GLY A 118 -29.97 1.37 12.32
C GLY A 118 -30.71 0.70 13.47
N THR A 119 -32.04 0.80 13.49
CA THR A 119 -32.93 0.21 14.51
C THR A 119 -33.80 -0.92 13.96
N THR A 120 -33.94 -1.01 12.63
CA THR A 120 -34.77 -1.97 11.93
C THR A 120 -33.96 -2.70 10.85
N ASP A 121 -34.49 -3.83 10.38
CA ASP A 121 -33.90 -4.53 9.23
C ASP A 121 -33.92 -3.68 7.95
N ALA A 122 -34.87 -2.76 7.81
CA ALA A 122 -34.94 -1.84 6.68
C ALA A 122 -33.81 -0.79 6.70
N ASP A 123 -33.23 -0.50 7.87
CA ASP A 123 -32.10 0.42 7.99
C ASP A 123 -30.80 -0.21 7.46
N LYS A 124 -30.73 -1.55 7.43
CA LYS A 124 -29.61 -2.26 6.79
C LYS A 124 -29.60 -1.86 5.32
N CYS A 125 -28.51 -1.26 4.86
CA CYS A 125 -28.37 -0.69 3.51
C CYS A 125 -29.25 0.52 3.18
N GLY A 126 -30.12 0.99 4.09
CA GLY A 126 -31.06 2.09 3.80
C GLY A 126 -30.37 3.39 3.40
N GLY A 127 -29.14 3.61 3.89
CA GLY A 127 -28.30 4.76 3.55
C GLY A 127 -27.37 4.57 2.34
N CYS A 128 -27.42 3.44 1.63
CA CYS A 128 -26.45 3.17 0.55
C CYS A 128 -26.77 3.92 -0.75
N THR A 129 -28.00 4.35 -1.02
CA THR A 129 -28.38 4.92 -2.33
C THR A 129 -27.53 6.14 -2.71
N PRO A 130 -26.89 6.17 -3.90
CA PRO A 130 -27.06 5.29 -5.07
C PRO A 130 -26.12 4.06 -5.15
N LEU A 131 -25.32 3.80 -4.11
CA LEU A 131 -24.35 2.71 -4.04
C LEU A 131 -25.02 1.33 -3.94
N GLN A 132 -24.32 0.32 -4.43
CA GLN A 132 -24.67 -1.08 -4.19
C GLN A 132 -24.50 -1.41 -2.70
N CYS A 133 -25.38 -2.29 -2.19
CA CYS A 133 -25.20 -2.88 -0.88
C CYS A 133 -24.90 -4.37 -1.00
N GLU A 134 -23.73 -4.77 -0.53
CA GLU A 134 -23.27 -6.16 -0.54
C GLU A 134 -23.04 -6.60 0.90
N HIS A 135 -23.69 -7.69 1.32
CA HIS A 135 -23.54 -8.23 2.68
C HIS A 135 -23.67 -7.17 3.79
N TYR A 136 -24.65 -6.27 3.65
CA TYR A 136 -24.92 -5.17 4.58
C TYR A 136 -23.84 -4.07 4.62
N LEU A 137 -22.99 -3.98 3.59
CA LEU A 137 -21.97 -2.95 3.41
C LEU A 137 -22.19 -2.18 2.12
N CYS A 138 -22.28 -0.85 2.21
CA CYS A 138 -22.32 0.02 1.03
C CYS A 138 -20.98 -0.05 0.28
N GLN A 139 -21.04 -0.07 -1.05
CA GLN A 139 -19.88 -0.16 -1.94
C GLN A 139 -19.61 1.19 -2.62
N PRO A 140 -18.87 2.12 -1.97
CA PRO A 140 -18.51 3.39 -2.60
C PRO A 140 -17.47 3.17 -3.70
N ASP A 141 -17.51 4.01 -4.73
CA ASP A 141 -16.39 4.12 -5.67
C ASP A 141 -15.15 4.58 -4.92
N TYR A 142 -14.14 3.71 -4.86
CA TYR A 142 -12.88 4.03 -4.21
C TYR A 142 -11.86 4.52 -5.24
N LYS A 143 -11.27 5.68 -4.97
CA LYS A 143 -10.11 6.17 -5.71
C LYS A 143 -8.86 5.78 -4.94
N LEU A 144 -7.97 5.05 -5.59
CA LEU A 144 -6.65 4.74 -5.03
C LEU A 144 -5.99 6.00 -4.51
N SER A 145 -5.43 5.89 -3.32
CA SER A 145 -4.64 6.94 -2.72
C SER A 145 -3.49 7.31 -3.64
N THR A 146 -3.20 8.60 -3.72
CA THR A 146 -1.99 9.11 -4.38
C THR A 146 -0.91 9.49 -3.37
N LYS A 147 -1.16 9.27 -2.07
CA LYS A 147 -0.28 9.62 -0.96
C LYS A 147 0.60 8.42 -0.59
N THR A 148 1.63 8.18 -1.38
CA THR A 148 2.63 7.13 -1.12
C THR A 148 3.99 7.78 -0.89
N TYR A 149 4.71 7.33 0.13
CA TYR A 149 6.08 7.74 0.39
C TYR A 149 7.07 6.62 0.06
N PRO A 150 8.28 6.94 -0.40
CA PRO A 150 8.65 8.22 -1.00
C PRO A 150 7.78 8.54 -2.22
N GLU A 151 7.66 9.82 -2.56
CA GLU A 151 6.89 10.20 -3.75
C GLU A 151 7.57 9.67 -5.02
N SER A 152 6.75 9.37 -6.03
CA SER A 152 7.22 8.99 -7.36
C SER A 152 8.25 10.00 -7.88
N LEU A 153 9.32 9.50 -8.53
CA LEU A 153 10.33 10.34 -9.15
C LEU A 153 9.76 11.21 -10.29
N CYS A 154 8.62 10.79 -10.86
CA CYS A 154 7.91 11.47 -11.94
C CYS A 154 6.80 12.37 -11.38
N THR A 155 7.17 13.60 -10.98
CA THR A 155 6.27 14.55 -10.31
C THR A 155 5.57 15.55 -11.24
N THR A 156 5.84 15.53 -12.55
CA THR A 156 5.28 16.49 -13.53
C THR A 156 3.93 16.02 -14.12
N GLN A 157 3.23 16.90 -14.86
CA GLN A 157 1.87 16.71 -15.41
C GLN A 157 1.61 15.36 -16.10
N ASP A 158 2.65 14.72 -16.66
CA ASP A 158 2.61 13.35 -17.14
C ASP A 158 3.06 12.36 -16.05
N LYS A 159 2.17 12.06 -15.10
CA LYS A 159 2.39 10.94 -14.18
C LYS A 159 2.41 9.66 -15.01
N ASP A 160 3.45 8.85 -14.81
CA ASP A 160 3.57 7.49 -15.36
C ASP A 160 2.70 6.47 -14.62
N GLU A 161 1.88 6.95 -13.67
CA GLU A 161 1.06 6.18 -12.73
C GLU A 161 1.88 5.21 -11.86
N MET A 162 3.21 5.31 -11.88
CA MET A 162 4.10 4.47 -11.09
C MET A 162 4.40 5.12 -9.74
N THR A 163 4.39 4.30 -8.69
CA THR A 163 4.90 4.67 -7.38
C THR A 163 6.44 4.65 -7.37
N TYR A 164 7.05 5.28 -6.36
CA TYR A 164 8.49 5.19 -6.16
C TYR A 164 8.97 3.73 -6.02
N ASP A 165 8.21 2.91 -5.31
CA ASP A 165 8.54 1.48 -5.14
C ASP A 165 8.54 0.73 -6.46
N MET A 166 7.52 0.92 -7.31
CA MET A 166 7.48 0.33 -8.65
C MET A 166 8.68 0.76 -9.51
N GLN A 167 9.06 2.03 -9.39
CA GLN A 167 10.21 2.59 -10.09
C GLN A 167 11.53 1.95 -9.63
N ILE A 168 11.73 1.81 -8.32
CA ILE A 168 12.94 1.20 -7.75
C ILE A 168 12.96 -0.31 -8.00
N ALA A 169 11.84 -1.01 -7.88
CA ALA A 169 11.72 -2.42 -8.20
C ALA A 169 12.13 -2.69 -9.65
N THR A 170 11.64 -1.86 -10.58
CA THR A 170 12.02 -1.93 -12.00
C THR A 170 13.52 -1.69 -12.19
N GLN A 171 14.08 -0.63 -11.59
CA GLN A 171 15.51 -0.34 -11.68
C GLN A 171 16.36 -1.50 -11.15
N ASN A 172 15.98 -2.07 -10.00
CA ASN A 172 16.69 -3.17 -9.37
C ASN A 172 16.64 -4.43 -10.22
N MET A 173 15.47 -4.77 -10.76
CA MET A 173 15.30 -5.93 -11.64
C MET A 173 16.16 -5.80 -12.90
N VAL A 174 16.12 -4.65 -13.58
CA VAL A 174 16.94 -4.41 -14.78
C VAL A 174 18.42 -4.49 -14.45
N ASN A 175 18.86 -3.88 -13.36
CA ASN A 175 20.25 -3.94 -12.94
C ASN A 175 20.72 -5.33 -12.51
N TYR A 176 19.83 -6.15 -11.95
CA TYR A 176 20.12 -7.55 -11.67
C TYR A 176 20.47 -8.30 -12.96
N TYR A 177 19.63 -8.22 -13.99
CA TYR A 177 19.91 -8.88 -15.27
C TYR A 177 21.15 -8.30 -15.98
N ARG A 178 21.37 -6.98 -15.92
CA ARG A 178 22.60 -6.37 -16.45
C ARG A 178 23.85 -6.90 -15.75
N ARG A 179 23.79 -7.14 -14.44
CA ARG A 179 24.90 -7.76 -13.70
C ARG A 179 25.14 -9.19 -14.14
N LEU A 180 24.08 -9.99 -14.32
CA LEU A 180 24.20 -11.36 -14.85
C LEU A 180 24.90 -11.40 -16.20
N VAL A 181 24.53 -10.51 -17.13
CA VAL A 181 25.20 -10.43 -18.43
C VAL A 181 26.63 -9.91 -18.28
N ALA A 182 26.83 -8.84 -17.49
CA ALA A 182 28.15 -8.23 -17.32
C ALA A 182 29.18 -9.20 -16.73
N SER A 183 28.75 -10.08 -15.83
CA SER A 183 29.62 -11.09 -15.21
C SER A 183 29.78 -12.36 -16.04
N GLY A 184 29.06 -12.51 -17.16
CA GLY A 184 29.06 -13.72 -17.97
C GLY A 184 28.26 -14.88 -17.37
N TRP A 185 27.31 -14.61 -16.47
CA TRP A 185 26.47 -15.62 -15.81
C TRP A 185 25.04 -15.68 -16.36
N ALA A 186 24.69 -14.83 -17.33
CA ALA A 186 23.43 -14.91 -18.03
C ALA A 186 23.47 -16.06 -19.04
N LYS A 187 22.67 -17.11 -18.83
CA LYS A 187 22.55 -18.20 -19.81
C LYS A 187 22.01 -17.69 -21.14
N ASP A 188 22.63 -18.12 -22.22
CA ASP A 188 22.12 -17.92 -23.58
C ASP A 188 21.72 -19.26 -24.21
N LYS A 189 21.41 -19.26 -25.51
CA LYS A 189 20.97 -20.47 -26.22
C LYS A 189 22.04 -21.57 -26.23
N SER A 190 23.32 -21.20 -26.17
CA SER A 190 24.46 -22.08 -26.44
C SER A 190 25.29 -22.37 -25.19
N ASP A 191 25.40 -21.43 -24.26
CA ASP A 191 25.94 -21.59 -22.91
C ASP A 191 25.63 -20.34 -22.05
N TYR A 192 26.58 -19.41 -21.95
CA TYR A 192 26.45 -18.12 -21.28
C TYR A 192 26.83 -16.97 -22.21
N ALA A 193 26.10 -15.85 -22.08
CA ALA A 193 26.44 -14.61 -22.74
C ALA A 193 27.84 -14.13 -22.31
N PRO A 194 28.64 -13.53 -23.21
CA PRO A 194 29.99 -13.07 -22.88
C PRO A 194 29.97 -11.94 -21.85
N ALA A 195 30.95 -11.97 -20.95
CA ALA A 195 31.15 -10.91 -19.95
C ALA A 195 31.40 -9.54 -20.62
N ALA A 196 30.84 -8.49 -20.02
CA ALA A 196 30.96 -7.14 -20.56
C ALA A 196 32.10 -6.37 -19.90
N THR A 197 32.90 -5.66 -20.69
CA THR A 197 34.04 -4.88 -20.19
C THR A 197 33.64 -3.55 -19.56
N LYS A 198 32.48 -2.98 -19.92
CA LYS A 198 32.02 -1.63 -19.48
C LYS A 198 30.49 -1.51 -19.40
N MET A 199 29.82 -2.37 -18.63
CA MET A 199 28.36 -2.29 -18.43
C MET A 199 28.00 -1.29 -17.32
N ALA A 200 27.45 -0.12 -17.68
CA ALA A 200 26.97 0.84 -16.68
C ALA A 200 25.63 0.40 -16.05
N PRO A 201 25.33 0.74 -14.77
CA PRO A 201 24.01 0.51 -14.21
C PRO A 201 22.97 1.48 -14.81
N VAL A 202 21.73 1.01 -14.91
CA VAL A 202 20.58 1.89 -15.15
C VAL A 202 20.30 2.66 -13.86
N VAL A 203 20.09 3.97 -13.99
CA VAL A 203 19.67 4.85 -12.91
C VAL A 203 18.38 5.53 -13.33
N MET A 204 17.39 5.58 -12.43
CA MET A 204 16.21 6.39 -12.66
C MET A 204 16.60 7.87 -12.68
N ARG A 205 16.20 8.57 -13.73
CA ARG A 205 16.34 10.02 -13.86
C ARG A 205 14.96 10.63 -13.98
N LYS A 206 14.80 11.84 -13.44
CA LYS A 206 13.65 12.70 -13.78
C LYS A 206 13.77 13.05 -15.25
N VAL A 207 13.11 12.30 -16.12
CA VAL A 207 13.07 12.63 -17.54
C VAL A 207 11.78 13.41 -17.78
N SER A 208 11.89 14.69 -18.11
CA SER A 208 10.81 15.40 -18.81
C SER A 208 10.66 14.70 -20.17
N HIS A 209 9.62 13.89 -20.35
CA HIS A 209 9.32 13.33 -21.67
C HIS A 209 7.99 13.87 -22.16
N ARG A 210 8.05 14.58 -23.30
CA ARG A 210 6.93 14.61 -24.24
C ARG A 210 6.66 13.15 -24.63
N ARG A 211 5.45 12.64 -24.39
CA ARG A 211 5.01 11.40 -25.03
C ARG A 211 5.01 11.61 -26.55
N PRO A 212 5.55 10.70 -27.39
CA PRO A 212 5.08 10.58 -28.75
C PRO A 212 3.66 10.01 -28.68
N ASP A 213 2.68 10.74 -29.24
CA ASP A 213 1.33 10.25 -29.43
C ASP A 213 1.36 8.91 -30.20
N TYR A 214 1.11 7.81 -29.50
CA TYR A 214 0.93 6.51 -30.13
C TYR A 214 -0.52 6.40 -30.63
N LYS A 215 -0.75 6.80 -31.89
CA LYS A 215 -1.99 6.49 -32.63
C LYS A 215 -1.81 5.14 -33.34
N GLY A 216 -2.21 4.05 -32.68
CA GLY A 216 -2.26 2.70 -33.27
C GLY A 216 -3.30 1.82 -32.55
N PRO A 217 -3.96 0.89 -33.26
CA PRO A 217 -5.13 0.19 -32.74
C PRO A 217 -4.75 -0.76 -31.60
N ALA A 218 -5.64 -0.85 -30.62
CA ALA A 218 -5.51 -1.60 -29.38
C ALA A 218 -5.18 -3.07 -29.62
N LEU A 219 -3.91 -3.45 -29.47
CA LEU A 219 -3.47 -4.80 -29.16
C LEU A 219 -2.30 -4.69 -28.18
N PHE A 220 -2.45 -5.37 -27.05
CA PHE A 220 -1.50 -5.47 -25.94
C PHE A 220 -0.04 -5.59 -26.40
N SER A 221 0.76 -4.54 -26.21
CA SER A 221 2.19 -4.66 -25.93
C SER A 221 2.72 -3.33 -25.37
N ARG A 222 2.86 -3.26 -24.03
CA ARG A 222 3.51 -2.14 -23.34
C ARG A 222 5.01 -2.19 -23.62
N HIS A 223 5.51 -1.39 -24.55
CA HIS A 223 6.95 -1.20 -24.73
C HIS A 223 7.47 -0.08 -23.81
N MET A 224 8.15 -0.51 -22.77
CA MET A 224 8.95 0.32 -21.87
C MET A 224 10.16 0.84 -22.65
N THR A 225 10.11 2.10 -23.09
CA THR A 225 11.27 2.73 -23.76
C THR A 225 12.15 3.37 -22.70
N VAL A 226 13.21 2.67 -22.28
CA VAL A 226 14.28 3.23 -21.46
C VAL A 226 15.20 4.02 -22.38
N THR A 227 15.20 5.35 -22.29
CA THR A 227 16.16 6.19 -23.02
C THR A 227 17.54 6.08 -22.36
N LEU A 228 18.45 5.34 -22.99
CA LEU A 228 19.88 5.31 -22.65
C LEU A 228 20.51 6.66 -23.02
N SER A 229 20.88 7.45 -22.02
CA SER A 229 21.73 8.63 -22.20
C SER A 229 23.20 8.18 -22.36
N GLU A 230 23.66 7.95 -23.58
CA GLU A 230 25.08 7.81 -23.89
C GLU A 230 25.79 9.16 -23.71
N ARG A 231 26.57 9.32 -22.63
CA ARG A 231 27.63 10.34 -22.62
C ARG A 231 28.91 9.73 -23.15
N ASN A 232 29.14 9.93 -24.44
CA ASN A 232 30.46 9.85 -25.04
C ASN A 232 31.45 10.73 -24.26
N ARG A 233 32.55 10.14 -23.80
CA ARG A 233 33.81 10.87 -23.62
C ARG A 233 34.95 10.02 -24.20
N LYS A 234 35.34 10.40 -25.41
CA LYS A 234 36.71 10.22 -25.91
C LYS A 234 37.61 11.19 -25.13
N GLN A 235 38.61 10.67 -24.46
CA GLN A 235 40.04 11.00 -24.60
C GLN A 235 40.82 9.93 -23.83
#